data_AF-A0A7S4SQB2-F1
#
_entry.id   AF-A0A7S4SQB2-F1
#
_cell.length_a   1.000
_cell.length_b   1.000
_cell.length_c   1.000
_cell.angle_alpha   90.00
_cell.angle_beta   90.00
_cell.angle_gamma   90.00
#
_symmetry.space_group_name_H-M   'P 1'
#
loop_
_entity.id
_entity.type
_entity.pdbx_description
1 polymer ?
#
loop_
_entity_poly.entity_id
_entity_poly.type
_entity_poly.pdbx_seq_one_letter_code
_entity_poly.pdbx_strand_id
1 'polypeptide(L)'
;DPFTTLIIRNLPDSIDTQERALEWLDTAGFQNQYNFFLYLPAKRRRLQPVTHGGPPQGLAYAFVNFRDTASAQMCVEALNGKLLAESGPALSVVVAKVQGIEECMSHFSSLSESGRVAFWVDPCIGQAPFFFKFQ
;
A
#
# COMPACT_ATOMS: atom_id res chain seq x y z
N ASP A 1 -9.44 -18.59 1.73
CA ASP A 1 -8.77 -18.57 0.41
C ASP A 1 -7.40 -17.90 0.53
N PRO A 2 -6.39 -18.40 -0.20
CA PRO A 2 -5.09 -17.74 -0.29
C PRO A 2 -5.24 -16.35 -0.92
N PHE A 3 -4.57 -15.35 -0.36
CA PHE A 3 -4.57 -13.97 -0.87
C PHE A 3 -3.16 -13.37 -0.79
N THR A 4 -2.85 -12.47 -1.71
CA THR A 4 -1.56 -11.77 -1.77
C THR A 4 -1.73 -10.25 -1.84
N THR A 5 -2.90 -9.76 -2.26
CA THR A 5 -3.15 -8.32 -2.38
C THR A 5 -3.95 -7.79 -1.20
N LEU A 6 -3.45 -6.73 -0.60
CA LEU A 6 -4.06 -6.03 0.52
C LEU A 6 -4.35 -4.57 0.18
N ILE A 7 -5.32 -4.00 0.89
CA ILE A 7 -5.56 -2.57 0.98
C ILE A 7 -5.19 -2.12 2.39
N ILE A 8 -4.22 -1.22 2.52
CA ILE A 8 -3.82 -0.60 3.77
C ILE A 8 -4.46 0.79 3.82
N ARG A 9 -5.44 0.99 4.70
CA ARG A 9 -6.21 2.23 4.83
C ARG A 9 -5.84 2.96 6.12
N ASN A 10 -6.28 4.22 6.18
CA ASN A 10 -6.05 5.12 7.31
C ASN A 10 -4.58 5.48 7.50
N LEU A 11 -3.83 5.60 6.40
CA LEU A 11 -2.46 6.10 6.48
C LEU A 11 -2.49 7.58 6.96
N PRO A 12 -1.61 7.96 7.90
CA PRO A 12 -1.56 9.31 8.43
C PRO A 12 -1.12 10.32 7.35
N ASP A 13 -1.55 11.57 7.50
CA ASP A 13 -1.21 12.66 6.57
C ASP A 13 0.30 12.96 6.48
N SER A 14 1.10 12.47 7.43
CA SER A 14 2.57 12.53 7.38
C SER A 14 3.19 11.61 6.33
N ILE A 15 2.42 10.63 5.84
CA ILE A 15 2.78 9.79 4.69
C ILE A 15 2.02 10.35 3.50
N ASP A 16 2.59 11.34 2.83
CA ASP A 16 1.95 12.16 1.80
C ASP A 16 2.39 11.82 0.36
N THR A 17 3.43 11.00 0.19
CA THR A 17 3.89 10.50 -1.11
C THR A 17 4.00 8.98 -1.15
N GLN A 18 4.07 8.43 -2.37
CA GLN A 18 4.26 7.00 -2.57
C GLN A 18 5.60 6.52 -2.02
N GLU A 19 6.67 7.30 -2.19
CA GLU A 19 8.02 6.97 -1.73
C GLU A 19 8.07 6.89 -0.20
N ARG A 20 7.38 7.81 0.49
CA ARG A 20 7.27 7.79 1.95
C ARG A 20 6.43 6.61 2.44
N ALA A 21 5.40 6.22 1.68
CA ALA A 21 4.60 5.05 2.00
C ALA A 21 5.38 3.74 1.80
N LEU A 22 6.21 3.66 0.76
CA LEU A 22 7.14 2.54 0.54
C LEU A 22 8.18 2.45 1.66
N GLU A 23 8.87 3.55 1.96
CA GLU A 23 9.87 3.62 3.04
C GLU A 23 9.27 3.21 4.39
N TRP A 24 8.04 3.65 4.67
CA TRP A 24 7.32 3.26 5.87
C TRP A 24 7.05 1.76 5.90
N LEU A 25 6.56 1.17 4.80
CA LEU A 25 6.25 -0.26 4.75
C LEU A 25 7.52 -1.12 4.86
N ASP A 26 8.63 -0.66 4.26
CA ASP A 26 9.94 -1.27 4.40
C ASP A 26 10.43 -1.25 5.86
N THR A 27 10.33 -0.08 6.51
CA THR A 27 10.70 0.10 7.93
C THR A 27 9.80 -0.72 8.86
N ALA A 28 8.57 -1.02 8.45
CA ALA A 28 7.67 -1.92 9.16
C ALA A 28 8.04 -3.41 9.02
N GLY A 29 9.11 -3.75 8.28
CA GLY A 29 9.66 -5.09 8.15
C GLY A 29 9.29 -5.81 6.86
N PHE A 30 8.64 -5.14 5.91
CA PHE A 30 8.12 -5.77 4.68
C PHE A 30 8.99 -5.53 3.45
N GLN A 31 10.19 -4.96 3.62
CA GLN A 31 11.13 -4.76 2.53
C GLN A 31 11.37 -6.08 1.78
N ASN A 32 11.34 -6.02 0.45
CA ASN A 32 11.47 -7.16 -0.47
C ASN A 32 10.37 -8.24 -0.38
N GLN A 33 9.32 -8.05 0.43
CA GLN A 33 8.21 -9.02 0.56
C GLN A 33 7.03 -8.73 -0.37
N TYR A 34 6.98 -7.53 -0.96
CA TYR A 34 5.97 -7.09 -1.91
C TYR A 34 6.58 -6.72 -3.25
N ASN A 35 5.76 -6.76 -4.29
CA ASN A 35 6.21 -6.60 -5.67
C ASN A 35 5.35 -5.65 -6.51
N PHE A 36 4.25 -5.16 -5.95
CA PHE A 36 3.43 -4.09 -6.48
C PHE A 36 2.98 -3.18 -5.34
N PHE A 37 2.99 -1.87 -5.58
CA PHE A 37 2.52 -0.89 -4.62
C PHE A 37 1.85 0.27 -5.35
N LEU A 38 0.65 0.66 -4.92
CA LEU A 38 -0.03 1.85 -5.43
C LEU A 38 -0.52 2.68 -4.25
N TYR A 39 0.04 3.87 -4.09
CA TYR A 39 -0.40 4.83 -3.08
C TYR A 39 -1.44 5.79 -3.65
N LEU A 40 -2.52 5.99 -2.90
CA LEU A 40 -3.60 6.92 -3.21
C LEU A 40 -3.66 7.97 -2.09
N PRO A 41 -3.21 9.21 -2.36
CA PRO A 41 -3.20 10.26 -1.35
C PRO A 41 -4.61 10.61 -0.91
N ALA A 42 -4.70 11.13 0.31
CA ALA A 42 -5.88 11.80 0.81
C ALA A 42 -6.34 12.87 -0.20
N LYS A 43 -7.66 12.95 -0.46
CA LYS A 43 -8.18 14.08 -1.25
C LYS A 43 -7.91 15.36 -0.46
N ARG A 44 -7.03 16.23 -0.97
CA ARG A 44 -6.79 17.55 -0.37
C ARG A 44 -8.13 18.23 -0.18
N ARG A 45 -8.47 18.58 1.08
CA ARG A 45 -9.62 19.44 1.37
C ARG A 45 -9.48 20.67 0.48
N ARG A 46 -10.43 20.93 -0.42
CA ARG A 46 -10.70 22.33 -0.77
C ARG A 46 -10.96 23.01 0.56
N LEU A 47 -10.33 24.16 0.81
CA LEU A 47 -10.54 25.00 1.99
C LEU A 47 -12.04 25.34 2.11
N GLN A 48 -12.84 24.40 2.62
CA GLN A 48 -14.20 24.64 3.01
C GLN A 48 -14.16 25.01 4.49
N PRO A 49 -14.92 26.02 4.91
CA PRO A 49 -15.02 26.41 6.31
C PRO A 49 -15.33 25.17 7.15
N VAL A 50 -14.62 25.03 8.26
CA VAL A 50 -14.79 23.93 9.20
C VAL A 50 -16.14 24.09 9.89
N THR A 51 -17.21 23.63 9.24
CA THR A 51 -18.53 23.52 9.87
C THR A 51 -18.73 22.07 10.31
N HIS A 52 -18.70 21.89 11.64
CA HIS A 52 -19.12 20.71 12.40
C HIS A 52 -18.14 19.52 12.45
N GLY A 53 -17.88 19.06 13.68
CA GLY A 53 -16.95 17.98 14.06
C GLY A 53 -17.31 16.59 13.54
N GLY A 54 -17.37 16.43 12.23
CA GLY A 54 -17.39 15.12 11.57
C GLY A 54 -16.01 14.44 11.58
N PRO A 55 -15.95 13.10 11.44
CA PRO A 55 -14.68 12.38 11.32
C PRO A 55 -13.89 12.89 10.10
N PRO A 56 -12.54 12.85 10.15
CA PRO A 56 -11.72 13.29 9.03
C PRO A 56 -12.12 12.53 7.75
N GLN A 57 -12.71 13.24 6.78
CA GLN A 57 -13.01 12.69 5.48
C GLN A 57 -11.71 12.55 4.65
N GLY A 58 -11.45 11.35 4.16
CA GLY A 58 -10.54 11.08 3.03
C GLY A 58 -9.09 10.80 3.38
N LEU A 59 -8.81 9.87 4.29
CA LEU A 59 -7.42 9.42 4.56
C LEU A 59 -6.79 8.70 3.38
N ALA A 60 -5.46 8.76 3.30
CA ALA A 60 -4.69 8.04 2.30
C ALA A 60 -4.78 6.52 2.51
N TYR A 61 -4.59 5.79 1.42
CA TYR A 61 -4.54 4.32 1.43
C TYR A 61 -3.63 3.79 0.32
N ALA A 62 -3.22 2.54 0.45
CA ALA A 62 -2.37 1.87 -0.51
C ALA A 62 -2.91 0.49 -0.89
N PHE A 63 -2.70 0.10 -2.14
CA PHE A 63 -2.77 -1.30 -2.58
C PHE A 63 -1.38 -1.89 -2.57
N VAL A 64 -1.25 -3.10 -2.05
CA VAL A 64 0.04 -3.81 -1.96
C VAL A 64 -0.17 -5.26 -2.39
N ASN A 65 0.55 -5.73 -3.40
CA ASN A 65 0.63 -7.17 -3.67
C ASN A 65 1.92 -7.74 -3.09
N PHE A 66 1.78 -8.71 -2.20
CA PHE A 66 2.87 -9.48 -1.63
C PHE A 66 3.31 -10.60 -2.57
N ARG A 67 4.56 -11.05 -2.42
CA ARG A 67 5.14 -12.15 -3.20
C ARG A 67 4.50 -13.50 -2.90
N ASP A 68 4.02 -13.67 -1.67
CA ASP A 68 3.37 -14.89 -1.20
C ASP A 68 2.30 -14.59 -0.14
N THR A 69 1.48 -15.60 0.14
CA THR A 69 0.36 -15.52 1.07
C THR A 69 0.82 -15.39 2.53
N ALA A 70 1.96 -15.96 2.89
CA ALA A 70 2.50 -15.89 4.24
C ALA A 70 2.88 -14.44 4.59
N SER A 71 3.56 -13.75 3.66
CA SER A 71 3.94 -12.34 3.78
C SER A 71 2.72 -11.42 3.88
N ALA A 72 1.69 -11.66 3.07
CA ALA A 72 0.43 -10.94 3.17
C ALA A 72 -0.24 -11.16 4.54
N GLN A 73 -0.29 -12.39 5.03
CA GLN A 73 -0.87 -12.72 6.33
C GLN A 73 -0.10 -12.04 7.48
N MET A 74 1.24 -12.07 7.45
CA MET A 74 2.08 -11.36 8.42
C MET A 74 1.81 -9.85 8.42
N CYS A 75 1.57 -9.25 7.25
CA CYS A 75 1.21 -7.84 7.14
C CYS A 75 -0.13 -7.52 7.83
N VAL A 76 -1.15 -8.35 7.63
CA VAL A 76 -2.45 -8.20 8.31
C VAL A 76 -2.25 -8.27 9.82
N GLU A 77 -1.53 -9.28 10.32
CA GLU A 77 -1.32 -9.51 11.74
C GLU A 77 -0.50 -8.40 12.40
N ALA A 78 0.53 -7.89 11.73
CA ALA A 78 1.42 -6.88 12.29
C ALA A 78 0.83 -5.46 12.26
N LEU A 79 0.01 -5.14 11.26
CA LEU A 79 -0.39 -3.76 10.98
C LEU A 79 -1.87 -3.47 11.21
N ASN A 80 -2.77 -4.44 11.08
CA ASN A 80 -4.19 -4.17 11.26
C ASN A 80 -4.50 -3.75 12.70
N GLY A 81 -5.19 -2.62 12.88
CA GLY A 81 -5.50 -2.08 14.21
C GLY A 81 -4.34 -1.31 14.87
N LYS A 82 -3.16 -1.22 14.24
CA LYS A 82 -2.03 -0.45 14.78
C LYS A 82 -2.27 1.06 14.63
N LEU A 83 -1.93 1.83 15.67
CA LEU A 83 -1.88 3.29 15.61
C LEU A 83 -0.50 3.73 15.08
N LEU A 84 -0.48 4.55 14.03
CA LEU A 84 0.77 5.13 13.49
C LEU A 84 1.05 6.56 13.97
N ALA A 85 0.05 7.24 14.50
CA ALA A 85 0.16 8.57 15.08
C ALA A 85 -0.52 8.57 16.45
N GLU A 86 -0.08 9.44 17.36
CA GLU A 86 -0.67 9.58 18.69
C GLU A 86 -2.16 9.97 18.63
N SER A 87 -2.54 10.69 17.57
CA SER A 87 -3.91 11.06 17.26
C SER A 87 -4.25 10.65 15.83
N GLY A 88 -5.29 9.83 15.67
CA GLY A 88 -5.77 9.35 14.38
C GLY A 88 -6.45 7.99 14.51
N PRO A 89 -7.16 7.53 13.46
CA PRO A 89 -7.70 6.18 13.46
C PRO A 89 -6.58 5.15 13.32
N ALA A 90 -6.82 3.95 13.85
CA ALA A 90 -5.97 2.80 13.61
C ALA A 90 -5.96 2.42 12.12
N LEU A 91 -4.85 1.82 11.68
CA LEU A 91 -4.74 1.22 10.36
C LEU A 91 -5.84 0.18 10.16
N SER A 92 -6.40 0.16 8.95
CA SER A 92 -7.29 -0.92 8.51
C SER A 92 -6.64 -1.63 7.33
N VAL A 93 -6.19 -2.86 7.58
CA VAL A 93 -5.61 -3.73 6.55
C VAL A 93 -6.64 -4.77 6.17
N VAL A 94 -7.02 -4.81 4.90
CA VAL A 94 -8.05 -5.73 4.40
C VAL A 94 -7.62 -6.40 3.11
N VAL A 95 -8.14 -7.61 2.89
CA VAL A 95 -7.96 -8.34 1.64
C VAL A 95 -8.63 -7.56 0.50
N ALA A 96 -7.87 -7.30 -0.57
CA ALA A 96 -8.39 -6.64 -1.76
C ALA A 96 -9.28 -7.58 -2.58
N LYS A 97 -10.20 -7.03 -3.37
CA LYS A 97 -10.96 -7.85 -4.35
C LYS A 97 -10.10 -8.23 -5.56
N VAL A 98 -9.24 -7.30 -5.98
CA VAL A 98 -8.18 -7.49 -6.99
C VAL A 98 -7.06 -8.28 -6.31
N GLN A 99 -6.67 -9.43 -6.86
CA GLN A 99 -5.66 -10.32 -6.27
C GLN A 99 -4.57 -10.66 -7.28
N GLY A 100 -3.32 -10.68 -6.81
CA GLY A 100 -2.17 -10.96 -7.64
C GLY A 100 -1.68 -9.74 -8.43
N ILE A 101 -0.40 -9.75 -8.79
CA ILE A 101 0.25 -8.64 -9.47
C ILE A 101 -0.32 -8.37 -10.87
N GLU A 102 -0.60 -9.42 -11.64
CA GLU A 102 -1.11 -9.28 -13.02
C GLU A 102 -2.44 -8.54 -13.04
N GLU A 103 -3.37 -8.93 -12.17
CA GLU A 103 -4.67 -8.28 -12.04
C GLU A 103 -4.53 -6.86 -11.48
N CYS A 104 -3.61 -6.61 -10.54
CA CYS A 104 -3.32 -5.26 -10.08
C CYS A 104 -2.85 -4.34 -11.22
N MET A 105 -1.86 -4.78 -12.00
CA MET A 105 -1.34 -3.99 -13.13
C MET A 105 -2.41 -3.73 -14.19
N SER A 106 -3.21 -4.75 -14.52
CA SER A 106 -4.32 -4.66 -15.47
C SER A 106 -5.39 -3.67 -14.98
N HIS A 107 -5.84 -3.84 -13.72
CA HIS A 107 -6.91 -3.06 -13.12
C HIS A 107 -6.54 -1.58 -12.94
N PHE A 108 -5.28 -1.29 -12.58
CA PHE A 108 -4.83 0.07 -12.29
C PHE A 108 -4.10 0.76 -13.44
N SER A 109 -3.95 0.11 -14.59
CA SER A 109 -3.33 0.66 -15.81
C SER A 109 -3.85 2.07 -16.17
N SER A 110 -5.16 2.24 -16.27
CA SER A 110 -5.78 3.53 -16.65
C SER A 110 -5.53 4.67 -15.64
N LEU A 111 -5.38 4.34 -14.35
CA LEU A 111 -5.02 5.35 -13.34
C LEU A 111 -3.58 5.82 -13.56
N SER A 112 -2.67 4.89 -13.84
CA SER A 112 -1.27 5.19 -14.18
C SER A 112 -1.16 6.04 -15.45
N GLU A 113 -1.90 5.68 -16.49
CA GLU A 113 -1.92 6.41 -17.77
C GLU A 113 -2.45 7.84 -17.63
N SER A 114 -3.34 8.10 -16.66
CA SER A 114 -3.86 9.44 -16.40
C SER A 114 -2.82 10.40 -15.81
N GLY A 115 -1.66 9.90 -15.37
CA GLY A 115 -0.59 10.67 -14.75
C GLY A 115 -0.91 11.22 -13.35
N ARG A 116 -2.08 10.88 -12.78
CA ARG A 116 -2.53 11.39 -11.47
C ARG A 116 -1.89 10.64 -10.30
N VAL A 117 -1.65 9.34 -10.49
CA VAL A 117 -0.97 8.42 -9.58
C VAL A 117 -0.28 7.38 -10.44
N ALA A 118 0.87 6.88 -10.03
CA ALA A 118 1.57 5.80 -10.71
C ALA A 118 1.86 4.69 -9.70
N PHE A 119 1.62 3.45 -10.07
CA PHE A 119 2.01 2.33 -9.22
C PHE A 119 3.52 2.07 -9.35
N TRP A 120 4.12 1.62 -8.25
CA TRP A 120 5.46 1.03 -8.23
C TRP A 120 5.36 -0.48 -8.45
N VAL A 121 6.31 -1.02 -9.20
CA VAL A 121 6.50 -2.44 -9.44
C VAL A 121 7.95 -2.77 -9.15
N ASP A 122 8.20 -3.87 -8.45
CA ASP A 122 9.56 -4.32 -8.17
C ASP A 122 10.32 -4.58 -9.49
N PRO A 123 11.46 -3.89 -9.75
CA PRO A 123 12.24 -4.07 -10.97
C PRO A 123 12.78 -5.49 -11.19
N CYS A 124 12.85 -6.30 -10.14
CA CYS A 124 13.32 -7.69 -10.21
C CYS A 124 12.22 -8.68 -10.64
N ILE A 125 11.00 -8.23 -10.91
CA ILE A 125 9.95 -9.10 -11.46
C ILE A 125 10.40 -9.65 -12.82
N GLY A 126 10.43 -10.99 -12.92
CA GLY A 126 10.87 -11.71 -14.13
C GLY A 126 12.38 -11.88 -14.26
N GLN A 127 13.20 -11.34 -13.34
CA GLN A 127 14.61 -11.67 -13.29
C GLN A 127 14.78 -12.98 -12.53
N ALA A 128 15.33 -14.00 -13.20
CA ALA A 128 15.67 -15.26 -12.55
C ALA A 128 16.52 -14.98 -11.31
N PRO A 129 16.35 -15.72 -10.20
CA PRO A 129 17.22 -15.55 -9.05
C PRO A 129 18.67 -15.72 -9.52
N PHE A 130 19.49 -14.69 -9.33
CA PHE A 130 20.93 -14.79 -9.47
C PHE A 130 21.41 -15.74 -8.37
N PHE A 131 21.38 -17.04 -8.66
CA PHE A 131 22.09 -18.02 -7.87
C PHE A 131 23.58 -17.73 -8.05
N PHE A 132 24.19 -17.08 -7.07
CA PHE A 132 25.63 -17.15 -6.87
C PHE A 132 25.98 -18.62 -6.65
N LYS A 133 26.42 -19.30 -7.72
CA LYS A 133 27.23 -20.51 -7.57
C LYS A 133 28.58 -20.06 -7.02
N PHE A 134 28.80 -20.31 -5.73
CA PHE A 134 30.16 -20.33 -5.20
C PHE A 134 30.92 -21.43 -5.95
N GLN A 135 32.02 -21.04 -6.62
CA GLN A 135 33.07 -21.96 -7.08
C GLN A 135 33.98 -22.32 -5.92
#